data_AF-A0A3N5H5Q4-F1
#
_entry.id   AF-A0A3N5H5Q4-F1
#
_cell.length_a   1.000
_cell.length_b   1.000
_cell.length_c   1.000
_cell.angle_alpha   90.00
_cell.angle_beta   90.00
_cell.angle_gamma   90.00
#
_symmetry.space_group_name_H-M   'P 1'
#
loop_
_entity.id
_entity.type
_entity.pdbx_description
1 polymer ?
#
loop_
_entity_poly.entity_id
_entity_poly.type
_entity_poly.pdbx_seq_one_letter_code
_entity_poly.pdbx_strand_id
1 'polypeptide(L)' 'MADATSARAVLVVDDDRDLRELVADILEGSGRRVFTASAGADALRQIDADGSPARASCSSTGS' A
#
# COMPACT_ATOMS: atom_id res chain seq x y z
N MET A 1 -0.42 4.07 -26.19
CA MET A 1 -1.30 3.22 -25.37
C MET A 1 -0.50 2.83 -24.14
N ALA A 2 -0.55 3.64 -23.09
CA ALA A 2 0.25 3.45 -21.89
C ALA A 2 -0.37 2.29 -21.10
N ASP A 3 0.17 1.08 -21.30
CA ASP A 3 -0.05 -0.01 -20.37
C ASP A 3 0.46 0.49 -19.02
N ALA A 4 -0.47 0.81 -18.14
CA ALA A 4 -0.19 1.12 -16.76
C ALA A 4 0.45 -0.14 -16.21
N THR A 5 1.79 -0.19 -16.25
CA THR A 5 2.59 -1.10 -15.47
C THR A 5 2.24 -0.79 -14.03
N SER A 6 1.17 -1.42 -13.55
CA SER A 6 0.67 -1.28 -12.20
C SER A 6 1.81 -1.78 -11.35
N ALA A 7 2.62 -0.84 -10.86
CA ALA A 7 3.63 -1.10 -9.86
C ALA A 7 2.92 -1.91 -8.78
N ARG A 8 3.22 -3.22 -8.71
CA ARG A 8 2.49 -4.18 -7.88
C ARG A 8 2.67 -3.74 -6.44
N ALA A 9 1.69 -3.02 -5.95
CA ALA A 9 1.65 -2.55 -4.59
C ALA A 9 1.03 -3.64 -3.71
N VAL A 10 1.62 -3.86 -2.55
CA VAL A 10 1.22 -4.91 -1.61
C VAL A 10 0.81 -4.23 -0.31
N LEU A 11 -0.35 -4.60 0.24
CA LEU A 11 -0.83 -4.14 1.53
C LEU A 11 -0.69 -5.30 2.54
N VAL A 12 0.08 -5.07 3.59
CA VAL A 12 0.30 -6.02 4.68
C VAL A 12 -0.55 -5.58 5.87
N VAL A 13 -1.46 -6.45 6.30
CA VAL A 13 -2.36 -6.19 7.43
C VAL A 13 -2.03 -7.18 8.53
N ASP A 14 -1.47 -6.68 9.63
CA ASP A 14 -1.09 -7.51 10.76
C ASP A 14 -1.16 -6.69 12.05
N ASP A 15 -1.77 -7.24 13.10
CA ASP A 15 -1.89 -6.58 14.40
C ASP A 15 -0.53 -6.50 15.12
N ASP A 16 0.38 -7.43 14.82
CA ASP A 16 1.73 -7.45 15.39
C ASP A 16 2.67 -6.49 14.63
N ARG A 17 3.37 -5.64 15.38
CA ARG A 17 4.25 -4.63 14.79
C ARG A 17 5.53 -5.24 14.22
N ASP A 18 6.17 -6.12 14.99
CA ASP A 18 7.47 -6.67 14.63
C ASP A 18 7.37 -7.53 13.37
N LEU A 19 6.30 -8.35 13.29
CA LEU A 19 6.03 -9.17 12.11
C LEU A 19 5.70 -8.31 10.88
N ARG A 20 4.90 -7.25 11.06
CA ARG A 20 4.52 -6.35 9.98
C ARG A 20 5.71 -5.60 9.38
N GLU A 21 6.59 -5.09 10.23
CA GLU A 21 7.82 -4.40 9.79
C GLU A 21 8.75 -5.39 9.06
N LEU A 22 8.92 -6.61 9.57
CA LEU A 22 9.69 -7.66 8.92
C LEU A 22 9.15 -8.01 7.52
N VAL A 23 7.84 -8.22 7.40
CA VAL A 23 7.20 -8.58 6.12
C VAL A 23 7.29 -7.41 5.13
N ALA A 24 7.15 -6.17 5.62
CA ALA A 24 7.29 -4.99 4.79
C ALA A 24 8.70 -4.87 4.19
N ASP A 25 9.73 -5.03 5.01
CA ASP A 25 11.14 -4.92 4.60
C ASP A 25 11.49 -5.94 3.50
N ILE A 26 11.03 -7.19 3.64
CA ILE A 26 11.24 -8.26 2.65
C ILE A 26 10.58 -7.91 1.30
N LEU A 27 9.35 -7.39 1.34
CA LEU A 27 8.59 -7.05 0.14
C LEU A 27 9.12 -5.79 -0.55
N GLU A 28 9.57 -4.79 0.22
CA GLU A 28 10.23 -3.59 -0.31
C GLU A 28 11.56 -3.94 -0.96
N GLY A 29 12.35 -4.85 -0.35
CA GLY A 29 13.59 -5.39 -0.94
C GLY A 29 13.38 -6.08 -2.29
N SER A 30 12.14 -6.51 -2.58
CA SER A 30 11.76 -7.10 -3.88
C SER A 30 11.38 -6.04 -4.94
N GLY A 31 11.56 -4.75 -4.66
CA GLY A 31 11.26 -3.65 -5.58
C GLY A 31 9.76 -3.33 -5.70
N ARG A 32 8.95 -3.74 -4.72
CA ARG A 32 7.51 -3.50 -4.68
C ARG A 32 7.21 -2.35 -3.74
N ARG A 33 6.10 -1.64 -3.98
CA ARG A 33 5.58 -0.66 -3.02
C ARG A 33 4.81 -1.38 -1.94
N VAL A 34 5.19 -1.20 -0.70
CA VAL A 34 4.51 -1.83 0.43
C VAL A 34 3.75 -0.79 1.23
N PHE A 35 2.52 -1.14 1.58
CA PHE A 35 1.67 -0.40 2.50
C PHE A 35 1.43 -1.30 3.71
N THR A 36 1.35 -0.71 4.89
CA THR A 36 1.13 -1.45 6.13
C THR A 36 -0.10 -0.92 6.85
N ALA A 37 -0.84 -1.82 7.49
CA ALA A 37 -1.98 -1.49 8.32
C ALA A 37 -1.98 -2.35 9.59
N SER A 38 -2.30 -1.75 10.73
CA SER A 38 -2.44 -2.48 12.01
C SER A 38 -3.77 -3.23 12.12
N ALA A 39 -4.76 -2.88 11.30
CA ALA A 39 -6.11 -3.37 11.42
C ALA A 39 -6.81 -3.38 10.06
N GLY A 40 -7.76 -4.29 9.88
CA GLY A 40 -8.55 -4.40 8.65
C GLY A 40 -9.32 -3.11 8.31
N ALA A 41 -9.75 -2.33 9.31
CA ALA A 41 -10.43 -1.06 9.08
C ALA A 41 -9.50 -0.01 8.44
N ASP A 42 -8.24 0.06 8.88
CA ASP A 42 -7.24 0.94 8.28
C ASP A 42 -6.81 0.43 6.90
N ALA A 43 -6.75 -0.89 6.71
CA ALA A 43 -6.49 -1.49 5.42
C ALA A 43 -7.56 -1.11 4.39
N LEU A 44 -8.84 -1.21 4.75
CA LEU A 44 -9.96 -0.84 3.88
C LEU A 44 -9.95 0.64 3.50
N ARG A 45 -9.46 1.52 4.38
CA ARG A 45 -9.27 2.95 4.05
C ARG A 45 -8.14 3.21 3.07
N GLN A 46 -7.20 2.28 2.98
CA GLN A 46 -6.06 2.36 2.07
C GLN A 46 -6.33 1.63 0.75
N ILE A 47 -7.49 1.02 0.54
CA ILE A 47 -7.85 0.30 -0.70
C ILE A 47 -8.87 1.14 -1.49
N ASP A 48 -8.65 1.28 -2.79
CA ASP A 48 -9.57 1.98 -3.70
C ASP A 48 -10.68 1.03 -4.23
N ALA A 49 -11.64 1.54 -5.00
CA ALA A 49 -12.80 0.77 -5.48
C ALA A 49 -12.42 -0.46 -6.33
N ASP A 50 -11.22 -0.45 -6.93
CA ASP A 50 -10.65 -1.53 -7.72
C ASP A 50 -9.91 -2.59 -6.89
N GLY A 51 -9.80 -2.42 -5.56
CA GLY A 51 -9.05 -3.33 -4.70
C GLY A 51 -7.53 -3.08 -4.69
N SER A 52 -7.05 -2.08 -5.44
CA SER A 52 -5.66 -1.63 -5.40
C SER A 52 -5.42 -0.66 -4.23
N PRO A 53 -4.25 -0.71 -3.56
CA PRO A 53 -3.95 0.26 -2.52
C PRO A 53 -3.92 1.67 -3.11
N ALA A 54 -4.72 2.56 -2.53
CA ALA A 54 -4.94 3.92 -2.95
C ALA A 54 -3.58 4.62 -3.10
N ARG A 55 -3.19 4.90 -4.34
CA ARG A 55 -2.04 5.73 -4.65
C ARG A 55 -2.35 7.07 -4.00
N ALA A 56 -1.67 7.42 -2.90
CA ALA A 56 -1.88 8.67 -2.17
C ALA A 56 -2.05 9.81 -3.19
N SER A 57 -3.30 10.25 -3.39
CA SER A 57 -3.60 11.25 -4.39
C SER A 57 -3.07 12.55 -3.82
N CYS A 58 -1.96 13.04 -4.38
CA CYS A 58 -1.48 14.38 -4.08
C CYS A 58 -2.55 15.35 -4.61
N SER A 59 -3.47 15.78 -3.74
CA SER A 59 -4.35 16.90 -4.00
C SER A 59 -3.51 18.17 -3.93
N SER A 60 -2.83 18.49 -5.03
CA SER A 60 -2.36 19.84 -5.27
C SER A 60 -3.57 20.78 -5.30
N THR A 61 -3.87 21.40 -4.16
CA THR A 61 -4.63 22.66 -4.14
C THR A 61 -3.63 23.72 -3.68
N GLY A 62 -2.79 24.15 -4.63
CA GLY A 62 -2.13 25.43 -4.52
C GLY A 62 -3.17 26.50 -4.80
N SER A 63 -3.29 27.46 -3.89
CA SER A 63 -3.86 28.78 -4.15
C SER A 63 -2.85 29.81 -3.69
#